data_AF-A0AAD9N1Y7-F1
#
_entry.id   AF-A0AAD9N1Y7-F1
#
_cell.length_a   1.000
_cell.length_b   1.000
_cell.length_c   1.000
_cell.angle_alpha   90.00
_cell.angle_beta   90.00
_cell.angle_gamma   90.00
#
_symmetry.space_group_name_H-M   'P 1'
#
loop_
_entity.id
_entity.type
_entity.pdbx_description
1 polymer ?
#
loop_
_entity_poly.entity_id
_entity_poly.type
_entity_poly.pdbx_seq_one_letter_code
_entity_poly.pdbx_strand_id
1 'polypeptide(L)'
;MAATSDQDEGIVTGSSPSLWPVDDLNRLRRNLCVESEFYQCDGTLVIKHMDCLYNLIANQQGIKVVREIEEFSKNGRTAKQHSLLLALAVCARSEDLKTKQAAYRALPEICRIPTYLFLFVKFVEDLGKITDTKQSTGWGRALRRAVSSWYLTKDPKQLAVFVTKYQQRNGWSHKDLLRLSHTNPKENKAIAMVLQFVMRGWKKTKEDYIQDGLPDDLRSLLQYLDAVETVKHASIEEGQKVAALIEEYKLGITVVEKPREHLWLLWLAAVILRSLVTLG
;
A
#
# COMPACT_ATOMS: atom_id res chain seq x y z
N MET A 1 -58.56 28.37 17.96
CA MET A 1 -57.53 28.53 16.92
C MET A 1 -56.22 27.98 17.47
N ALA A 2 -55.88 26.74 17.13
CA ALA A 2 -54.58 26.16 17.43
C ALA A 2 -54.20 25.31 16.21
N ALA A 3 -53.11 25.67 15.54
CA ALA A 3 -52.52 24.89 14.46
C ALA A 3 -51.05 24.67 14.83
N THR A 4 -50.72 23.41 15.11
CA THR A 4 -49.37 22.90 15.39
C THR A 4 -48.79 22.29 14.12
N SER A 5 -47.64 22.83 13.72
CA SER A 5 -46.48 22.21 13.05
C SER A 5 -46.65 20.85 12.34
N ASP A 6 -46.48 20.86 11.01
CA ASP A 6 -46.07 19.68 10.23
C ASP A 6 -44.54 19.57 10.22
N GLN A 7 -44.05 18.35 10.49
CA GLN A 7 -42.66 17.93 10.37
C GLN A 7 -42.42 17.29 9.01
N ASP A 8 -41.36 17.71 8.31
CA ASP A 8 -40.88 17.10 7.07
C ASP A 8 -40.34 15.68 7.33
N GLU A 9 -40.98 14.68 6.72
CA GLU A 9 -40.57 13.27 6.76
C GLU A 9 -39.58 12.89 5.66
N GLY A 10 -38.77 11.88 5.99
CA GLY A 10 -37.58 11.44 5.28
C GLY A 10 -37.79 10.79 3.90
N ILE A 11 -36.68 10.71 3.17
CA ILE A 11 -36.55 10.17 1.82
C ILE A 11 -36.88 8.67 1.80
N VAL A 12 -37.89 8.31 0.99
CA VAL A 12 -38.35 6.94 0.73
C VAL A 12 -37.35 6.19 -0.18
N THR A 13 -36.89 5.03 0.24
CA THR A 13 -36.24 4.05 -0.65
C THR A 13 -37.07 2.77 -0.69
N GLY A 14 -37.38 2.29 -1.91
CA GLY A 14 -37.85 0.94 -2.27
C GLY A 14 -38.86 0.25 -1.36
N SER A 15 -40.11 0.14 -1.82
CA SER A 15 -41.22 -0.60 -1.21
C SER A 15 -40.83 -2.01 -0.72
N SER A 16 -40.64 -2.16 0.58
CA SER A 16 -40.59 -3.44 1.30
C SER A 16 -41.05 -3.19 2.75
N PRO A 17 -41.77 -4.14 3.37
CA PRO A 17 -42.31 -3.95 4.72
C PRO A 17 -41.15 -3.74 5.70
N SER A 18 -41.32 -2.76 6.60
CA SER A 18 -40.33 -2.20 7.52
C SER A 18 -39.20 -3.17 7.91
N LEU A 19 -38.08 -3.08 7.20
CA LEU A 19 -36.86 -3.80 7.54
C LEU A 19 -36.28 -3.22 8.83
N TRP A 20 -35.81 -4.09 9.73
CA TRP A 20 -35.10 -3.65 10.94
C TRP A 20 -33.83 -2.89 10.55
N PRO A 21 -33.57 -1.71 11.14
CA PRO A 21 -32.36 -0.97 10.84
C PRO A 21 -31.13 -1.77 11.28
N VAL A 22 -30.17 -1.91 10.36
CA VAL A 22 -28.89 -2.59 10.65
C VAL A 22 -28.01 -1.62 11.43
N ASP A 23 -27.41 -2.09 12.52
CA ASP A 23 -26.48 -1.29 13.33
C ASP A 23 -25.23 -0.89 12.53
N ASP A 24 -24.67 0.27 12.86
CA ASP A 24 -23.56 0.85 12.12
C ASP A 24 -22.31 -0.05 12.08
N LEU A 25 -22.10 -0.88 13.11
CA LEU A 25 -20.97 -1.81 13.12
C LEU A 25 -21.15 -2.95 12.11
N ASN A 26 -22.34 -3.54 12.00
CA ASN A 26 -22.60 -4.54 10.97
C ASN A 26 -22.68 -3.91 9.57
N ARG A 27 -23.14 -2.67 9.45
CA ARG A 27 -23.01 -1.90 8.19
C ARG A 27 -21.55 -1.74 7.79
N LEU A 28 -20.68 -1.35 8.71
CA LEU A 28 -19.23 -1.26 8.46
C LEU A 28 -18.66 -2.62 8.00
N ARG A 29 -18.98 -3.72 8.69
CA ARG A 29 -18.51 -5.07 8.30
C ARG A 29 -18.92 -5.43 6.87
N ARG A 30 -20.17 -5.13 6.49
CA ARG A 30 -20.65 -5.33 5.11
C ARG A 30 -19.86 -4.47 4.13
N ASN A 31 -19.63 -3.20 4.46
CA ASN A 31 -18.90 -2.26 3.62
C ASN A 31 -17.41 -2.63 3.46
N LEU A 32 -16.82 -3.32 4.44
CA LEU A 32 -15.47 -3.87 4.35
C LEU A 32 -15.41 -5.10 3.43
N CYS A 33 -16.42 -5.96 3.44
CA CYS A 33 -16.48 -7.17 2.60
C CYS A 33 -16.82 -6.86 1.14
N VAL A 34 -17.82 -6.00 0.93
CA VAL A 34 -18.37 -5.70 -0.38
C VAL A 34 -17.57 -4.57 -1.00
N GLU A 35 -17.00 -4.85 -2.17
CA GLU A 35 -16.41 -3.79 -2.96
C GLU A 35 -17.53 -2.90 -3.46
N SER A 36 -17.43 -1.64 -3.12
CA SER A 36 -18.24 -0.63 -3.73
C SER A 36 -17.49 -0.26 -5.05
N GLU A 37 -18.04 -0.53 -6.23
CA GLU A 37 -17.50 -0.07 -7.55
C GLU A 37 -17.39 1.48 -7.65
N PHE A 38 -17.79 2.19 -6.60
CA PHE A 38 -18.03 3.62 -6.48
C PHE A 38 -16.77 4.51 -6.47
N TYR A 39 -15.57 3.98 -6.71
CA TYR A 39 -14.38 4.83 -6.91
C TYR A 39 -14.20 5.28 -8.36
N GLN A 40 -15.02 4.78 -9.29
CA GLN A 40 -15.04 5.27 -10.67
C GLN A 40 -15.98 6.47 -10.88
N CYS A 41 -16.91 6.74 -9.93
CA CYS A 41 -17.86 7.85 -10.02
C CYS A 41 -17.90 8.63 -8.69
N ASP A 42 -17.41 9.87 -8.71
CA ASP A 42 -17.60 10.95 -7.74
C ASP A 42 -17.42 10.67 -6.23
N GLY A 43 -16.56 11.48 -5.59
CA GLY A 43 -16.25 11.40 -4.15
C GLY A 43 -17.45 11.52 -3.19
N THR A 44 -18.63 11.91 -3.66
CA THR A 44 -19.89 11.93 -2.90
C THR A 44 -20.39 10.53 -2.51
N LEU A 45 -20.18 9.53 -3.36
CA LEU A 45 -20.61 8.15 -3.10
C LEU A 45 -19.73 7.44 -2.07
N VAL A 46 -18.44 7.80 -2.03
CA VAL A 46 -17.49 7.35 -1.01
C VAL A 46 -17.90 7.82 0.39
N ILE A 47 -18.40 9.05 0.52
CA ILE A 47 -18.88 9.60 1.81
C ILE A 47 -20.12 8.82 2.27
N LYS A 48 -21.05 8.51 1.35
CA LYS A 48 -22.25 7.73 1.66
C LYS A 48 -21.93 6.29 2.07
N HIS A 49 -20.94 5.65 1.44
CA HIS A 49 -20.51 4.29 1.80
C HIS A 49 -19.83 4.21 3.18
N MET A 50 -19.35 5.33 3.72
CA MET A 50 -18.66 5.38 5.02
C MET A 50 -19.42 6.22 6.06
N ASP A 51 -20.70 6.50 5.86
CA ASP A 51 -21.54 7.23 6.82
C ASP A 51 -21.57 6.55 8.20
N CYS A 52 -21.74 5.23 8.24
CA CYS A 52 -21.73 4.43 9.44
C CYS A 52 -20.40 4.54 10.20
N LEU A 53 -19.28 4.69 9.46
CA LEU A 53 -17.96 4.86 10.05
C LEU A 53 -17.85 6.21 10.77
N TYR A 54 -18.36 7.29 10.17
CA TYR A 54 -18.39 8.60 10.82
C TYR A 54 -19.27 8.60 12.07
N ASN A 55 -20.44 7.96 12.02
CA ASN A 55 -21.32 7.81 13.18
C ASN A 55 -20.64 7.05 14.33
N LEU A 56 -19.96 5.93 14.03
CA LEU A 56 -19.23 5.16 15.04
C LEU A 56 -18.11 5.99 15.69
N ILE A 57 -17.38 6.78 14.90
CA ILE A 57 -16.33 7.67 15.42
C ILE A 57 -16.92 8.78 16.30
N ALA A 58 -18.00 9.43 15.85
CA ALA A 58 -18.70 10.46 16.61
C ALA A 58 -19.22 9.93 17.96
N ASN A 59 -19.67 8.68 17.99
CA ASN A 59 -20.09 7.96 19.20
C ASN A 59 -18.93 7.39 20.04
N GLN A 60 -17.71 7.91 19.86
CA GLN A 60 -16.48 7.50 20.58
C GLN A 60 -16.10 6.01 20.43
N GLN A 61 -16.57 5.34 19.37
CA GLN A 61 -16.26 3.93 19.11
C GLN A 61 -15.10 3.73 18.11
N GLY A 62 -14.37 4.78 17.73
CA GLY A 62 -13.37 4.67 16.68
C GLY A 62 -12.18 3.73 16.97
N ILE A 63 -11.81 3.52 18.25
CA ILE A 63 -10.84 2.46 18.61
C ILE A 63 -11.38 1.06 18.25
N LYS A 64 -12.68 0.82 18.51
CA LYS A 64 -13.35 -0.45 18.18
C LYS A 64 -13.38 -0.65 16.67
N VAL A 65 -13.64 0.41 15.91
CA VAL A 65 -13.57 0.37 14.45
C VAL A 65 -12.18 -0.02 13.96
N VAL A 66 -11.12 0.63 14.43
CA VAL A 66 -9.74 0.29 14.00
C VAL A 66 -9.41 -1.17 14.31
N ARG A 67 -9.84 -1.69 15.46
CA ARG A 67 -9.68 -3.12 15.80
C ARG A 67 -10.41 -4.05 14.83
N GLU A 68 -11.63 -3.70 14.44
CA GLU A 68 -12.40 -4.48 13.47
C GLU A 68 -11.70 -4.48 12.09
N ILE A 69 -11.18 -3.32 11.65
CA ILE A 69 -10.41 -3.19 10.41
C ILE A 69 -9.15 -4.06 10.45
N GLU A 70 -8.41 -4.04 11.56
CA GLU A 70 -7.25 -4.92 11.75
C GLU A 70 -7.62 -6.40 11.69
N GLU A 71 -8.71 -6.81 12.35
CA GLU A 71 -9.17 -8.20 12.37
C GLU A 71 -9.53 -8.68 10.95
N PHE A 72 -10.24 -7.84 10.18
CA PHE A 72 -10.57 -8.14 8.79
C PHE A 72 -9.34 -8.26 7.91
N SER A 73 -8.33 -7.41 8.14
CA SER A 73 -7.06 -7.48 7.41
C SER A 73 -6.32 -8.77 7.75
N LYS A 74 -6.11 -9.05 9.04
CA LYS A 74 -5.33 -10.21 9.53
C LYS A 74 -5.95 -11.53 9.06
N ASN A 75 -7.28 -11.65 9.13
CA ASN A 75 -8.01 -12.86 8.76
C ASN A 75 -8.34 -12.96 7.27
N GLY A 76 -7.98 -11.97 6.45
CA GLY A 76 -8.26 -11.99 5.00
C GLY A 76 -9.75 -12.05 4.66
N ARG A 77 -10.61 -11.42 5.48
CA ARG A 77 -12.08 -11.47 5.32
C ARG A 77 -12.60 -10.55 4.20
N THR A 78 -11.74 -9.75 3.60
CA THR A 78 -12.09 -8.83 2.52
C THR A 78 -11.66 -9.37 1.18
N ALA A 79 -12.57 -9.40 0.20
CA ALA A 79 -12.25 -9.86 -1.16
C ALA A 79 -11.20 -8.96 -1.83
N LYS A 80 -11.28 -7.64 -1.58
CA LYS A 80 -10.32 -6.63 -2.05
C LYS A 80 -9.98 -5.64 -0.93
N GLN A 81 -8.81 -5.03 -1.02
CA GLN A 81 -8.27 -4.19 0.07
C GLN A 81 -8.70 -2.72 0.02
N HIS A 82 -9.42 -2.27 -1.02
CA HIS A 82 -9.80 -0.86 -1.20
C HIS A 82 -10.68 -0.33 -0.05
N SER A 83 -11.81 -0.96 0.22
CA SER A 83 -12.74 -0.53 1.28
C SER A 83 -12.06 -0.51 2.66
N LEU A 84 -11.22 -1.52 2.93
CA LEU A 84 -10.47 -1.63 4.18
C LEU A 84 -9.48 -0.47 4.36
N LEU A 85 -8.70 -0.16 3.33
CA LEU A 85 -7.71 0.92 3.38
C LEU A 85 -8.35 2.30 3.39
N LEU A 86 -9.52 2.48 2.75
CA LEU A 86 -10.28 3.72 2.88
C LEU A 86 -10.78 3.90 4.32
N ALA A 87 -11.38 2.87 4.92
CA ALA A 87 -11.87 2.96 6.29
C ALA A 87 -10.73 3.31 7.27
N LEU A 88 -9.54 2.72 7.06
CA LEU A 88 -8.33 3.07 7.80
C LEU A 88 -7.91 4.53 7.56
N ALA A 89 -7.98 5.02 6.32
CA ALA A 89 -7.64 6.41 5.97
C ALA A 89 -8.60 7.42 6.62
N VAL A 90 -9.90 7.13 6.67
CA VAL A 90 -10.89 7.95 7.41
C VAL A 90 -10.54 7.98 8.89
N CYS A 91 -10.23 6.83 9.50
CA CYS A 91 -9.80 6.77 10.90
C CYS A 91 -8.51 7.58 11.15
N ALA A 92 -7.53 7.50 10.23
CA ALA A 92 -6.27 8.23 10.32
C ALA A 92 -6.45 9.76 10.21
N ARG A 93 -7.50 10.21 9.53
CA ARG A 93 -7.85 11.63 9.41
C ARG A 93 -8.81 12.15 10.49
N SER A 94 -9.43 11.26 11.26
CA SER A 94 -10.38 11.61 12.33
C SER A 94 -9.86 12.69 13.28
N GLU A 95 -10.74 13.58 13.72
CA GLU A 95 -10.45 14.58 14.75
C GLU A 95 -10.22 13.94 16.12
N ASP A 96 -10.81 12.76 16.38
CA ASP A 96 -10.52 11.99 17.58
C ASP A 96 -9.07 11.47 17.56
N LEU A 97 -8.26 12.03 18.47
CA LEU A 97 -6.85 11.70 18.60
C LEU A 97 -6.62 10.22 18.91
N LYS A 98 -7.50 9.57 19.69
CA LYS A 98 -7.33 8.16 20.05
C LYS A 98 -7.51 7.27 18.83
N THR A 99 -8.55 7.52 18.04
CA THR A 99 -8.80 6.82 16.77
C THR A 99 -7.69 7.06 15.76
N LYS A 100 -7.26 8.31 15.57
CA LYS A 100 -6.14 8.67 14.69
C LYS A 100 -4.85 7.94 15.06
N GLN A 101 -4.49 7.93 16.33
CA GLN A 101 -3.30 7.22 16.81
C GLN A 101 -3.42 5.71 16.63
N ALA A 102 -4.58 5.11 16.90
CA ALA A 102 -4.82 3.69 16.68
C ALA A 102 -4.64 3.32 15.20
N ALA A 103 -5.20 4.11 14.28
CA ALA A 103 -5.08 3.86 12.84
C ALA A 103 -3.62 3.88 12.36
N TYR A 104 -2.82 4.85 12.81
CA TYR A 104 -1.39 4.90 12.43
C TYR A 104 -0.55 3.79 13.06
N ARG A 105 -0.91 3.31 14.26
CA ARG A 105 -0.26 2.14 14.88
C ARG A 105 -0.58 0.85 14.13
N ALA A 106 -1.80 0.71 13.62
CA ALA A 106 -2.24 -0.43 12.81
C ALA A 106 -1.61 -0.47 11.40
N LEU A 107 -1.06 0.66 10.93
CA LEU A 107 -0.63 0.83 9.54
C LEU A 107 0.37 -0.23 9.06
N PRO A 108 1.45 -0.58 9.80
CA PRO A 108 2.43 -1.57 9.32
C PRO A 108 1.86 -2.98 9.16
N GLU A 109 0.91 -3.34 10.02
CA GLU A 109 0.24 -4.65 10.03
C GLU A 109 -0.80 -4.79 8.91
N ILE A 110 -1.51 -3.70 8.61
CA ILE A 110 -2.50 -3.67 7.53
C ILE A 110 -1.81 -3.51 6.17
N CYS A 111 -0.93 -2.52 6.03
CA CYS A 111 -0.21 -2.22 4.81
C CYS A 111 1.03 -3.11 4.66
N ARG A 112 0.83 -4.43 4.47
CA ARG A 112 1.92 -5.42 4.39
C ARG A 112 2.85 -5.22 3.19
N ILE A 113 2.33 -4.73 2.08
CA ILE A 113 3.07 -4.52 0.82
C ILE A 113 2.96 -3.06 0.34
N PRO A 114 3.88 -2.59 -0.54
CA PRO A 114 3.87 -1.22 -1.04
C PRO A 114 2.56 -0.80 -1.70
N THR A 115 1.90 -1.71 -2.43
CA THR A 115 0.61 -1.43 -3.08
C THR A 115 -0.44 -0.92 -2.09
N TYR A 116 -0.49 -1.48 -0.89
CA TYR A 116 -1.45 -1.08 0.15
C TYR A 116 -1.03 0.24 0.79
N LEU A 117 0.26 0.45 1.02
CA LEU A 117 0.79 1.72 1.51
C LEU A 117 0.47 2.87 0.54
N PHE A 118 0.72 2.67 -0.76
CA PHE A 118 0.43 3.66 -1.80
C PHE A 118 -1.07 3.96 -1.90
N LEU A 119 -1.92 2.94 -1.81
CA LEU A 119 -3.36 3.11 -1.83
C LEU A 119 -3.86 3.86 -0.58
N PHE A 120 -3.33 3.54 0.60
CA PHE A 120 -3.64 4.27 1.83
C PHE A 120 -3.25 5.74 1.73
N VAL A 121 -2.03 6.04 1.26
CA VAL A 121 -1.55 7.43 1.08
C VAL A 121 -2.45 8.18 0.09
N LYS A 122 -2.81 7.54 -1.04
CA LYS A 122 -3.78 8.09 -1.99
C LYS A 122 -5.09 8.45 -1.30
N PHE A 123 -5.68 7.56 -0.51
CA PHE A 123 -6.93 7.85 0.18
C PHE A 123 -6.80 8.96 1.22
N VAL A 124 -5.71 9.01 1.99
CA VAL A 124 -5.48 10.09 2.96
C VAL A 124 -5.35 11.45 2.26
N GLU A 125 -4.72 11.49 1.08
CA GLU A 125 -4.61 12.70 0.27
C GLU A 125 -5.96 13.09 -0.34
N ASP A 126 -6.67 12.16 -0.97
CA ASP A 126 -7.95 12.41 -1.62
C ASP A 126 -9.01 12.87 -0.60
N LEU A 127 -9.06 12.24 0.58
CA LEU A 127 -9.91 12.70 1.68
C LEU A 127 -9.52 14.11 2.15
N GLY A 128 -8.23 14.46 2.17
CA GLY A 128 -7.80 15.80 2.53
C GLY A 128 -8.24 16.89 1.57
N LYS A 129 -8.24 16.59 0.26
CA LYS A 129 -8.77 17.50 -0.76
C LYS A 129 -10.27 17.76 -0.61
N ILE A 130 -11.01 16.77 -0.10
CA ILE A 130 -12.46 16.85 0.11
C ILE A 130 -12.80 17.60 1.40
N THR A 131 -12.10 17.32 2.51
CA THR A 131 -12.49 17.81 3.85
C THR A 131 -11.87 19.15 4.23
N ASP A 132 -10.71 19.50 3.69
CA ASP A 132 -9.95 20.64 4.20
C ASP A 132 -10.35 21.94 3.47
N THR A 133 -11.04 22.85 4.17
CA THR A 133 -11.37 24.21 3.66
C THR A 133 -10.13 25.10 3.52
N LYS A 134 -9.04 24.75 4.18
CA LYS A 134 -7.69 25.30 3.98
C LYS A 134 -6.92 24.27 3.16
N GLN A 135 -6.36 24.63 1.99
CA GLN A 135 -5.51 23.73 1.18
C GLN A 135 -4.34 23.13 2.00
N SER A 136 -4.61 22.06 2.74
CA SER A 136 -3.63 21.29 3.47
C SER A 136 -3.15 20.16 2.56
N THR A 137 -1.85 19.93 2.49
CA THR A 137 -1.26 18.92 1.61
C THR A 137 -1.57 17.49 2.04
N GLY A 138 -2.28 17.27 3.16
CA GLY A 138 -2.54 15.96 3.74
C GLY A 138 -1.33 15.32 4.46
N TRP A 139 -0.13 15.89 4.33
CA TRP A 139 1.12 15.34 4.89
C TRP A 139 1.47 15.91 6.28
N GLY A 140 0.57 15.74 7.24
CA GLY A 140 0.81 16.12 8.64
C GLY A 140 1.95 15.33 9.31
N ARG A 141 2.39 15.78 10.50
CA ARG A 141 3.47 15.14 11.27
C ARG A 141 3.21 13.64 11.54
N ALA A 142 1.95 13.27 11.78
CA ALA A 142 1.56 11.88 12.04
C ALA A 142 1.75 10.98 10.81
N LEU A 143 1.27 11.40 9.63
CA LEU A 143 1.46 10.65 8.37
C LEU A 143 2.94 10.50 8.03
N ARG A 144 3.73 11.59 8.10
CA ARG A 144 5.18 11.55 7.84
C ARG A 144 5.89 10.53 8.73
N ARG A 145 5.59 10.52 10.03
CA ARG A 145 6.15 9.56 10.98
C ARG A 145 5.72 8.13 10.69
N ALA A 146 4.44 7.90 10.39
CA ALA A 146 3.92 6.57 10.12
C ALA A 146 4.53 5.96 8.84
N VAL A 147 4.60 6.76 7.75
CA VAL A 147 5.23 6.33 6.49
C VAL A 147 6.73 6.09 6.69
N SER A 148 7.43 6.99 7.37
CA SER A 148 8.86 6.80 7.67
C SER A 148 9.11 5.53 8.50
N SER A 149 8.32 5.33 9.55
CA SER A 149 8.38 4.11 10.37
C SER A 149 8.09 2.85 9.56
N TRP A 150 7.19 2.91 8.58
CA TRP A 150 6.89 1.78 7.72
C TRP A 150 8.11 1.28 6.96
N TYR A 151 8.95 2.19 6.43
CA TYR A 151 10.20 1.83 5.76
C TYR A 151 11.28 1.34 6.72
N LEU A 152 11.45 2.04 7.85
CA LEU A 152 12.55 1.79 8.80
C LEU A 152 12.38 0.50 9.60
N THR A 153 11.17 -0.05 9.67
CA THR A 153 10.87 -1.29 10.40
C THR A 153 10.88 -2.55 9.53
N LYS A 154 11.12 -2.42 8.21
CA LYS A 154 11.20 -3.60 7.33
C LYS A 154 12.55 -4.28 7.42
N ASP A 155 12.54 -5.58 7.15
CA ASP A 155 13.74 -6.32 6.82
C ASP A 155 14.39 -5.71 5.54
N PRO A 156 15.71 -5.46 5.52
CA PRO A 156 16.37 -4.82 4.37
C PRO A 156 16.24 -5.60 3.07
N LYS A 157 16.30 -6.94 3.10
CA LYS A 157 16.18 -7.78 1.90
C LYS A 157 14.74 -7.74 1.38
N GLN A 158 13.76 -7.85 2.28
CA GLN A 158 12.36 -7.67 1.93
C GLN A 158 12.08 -6.28 1.35
N LEU A 159 12.68 -5.24 1.92
CA LEU A 159 12.52 -3.87 1.42
C LEU A 159 13.11 -3.71 0.01
N ALA A 160 14.27 -4.32 -0.27
CA ALA A 160 14.83 -4.33 -1.62
C ALA A 160 13.87 -4.99 -2.62
N VAL A 161 13.29 -6.15 -2.29
CA VAL A 161 12.25 -6.79 -3.11
C VAL A 161 11.06 -5.86 -3.32
N PHE A 162 10.61 -5.17 -2.27
CA PHE A 162 9.48 -4.25 -2.37
C PHE A 162 9.73 -3.11 -3.35
N VAL A 163 10.88 -2.44 -3.24
CA VAL A 163 11.18 -1.27 -4.08
C VAL A 163 11.47 -1.63 -5.53
N THR A 164 11.95 -2.85 -5.80
CA THR A 164 12.24 -3.32 -7.17
C THR A 164 11.00 -3.90 -7.85
N LYS A 165 10.16 -4.63 -7.11
CA LYS A 165 8.91 -5.25 -7.61
C LYS A 165 7.76 -4.26 -7.75
N TYR A 166 7.59 -3.36 -6.78
CA TYR A 166 6.46 -2.43 -6.70
C TYR A 166 6.93 -0.98 -6.82
N GLN A 167 7.68 -0.67 -7.88
CA GLN A 167 8.28 0.67 -8.06
C GLN A 167 7.27 1.82 -7.93
N GLN A 168 6.09 1.65 -8.53
CA GLN A 168 4.96 2.59 -8.42
C GLN A 168 3.61 1.86 -8.53
N ARG A 169 2.59 2.31 -7.80
CA ARG A 169 1.18 1.91 -7.97
C ARG A 169 0.26 3.06 -7.56
N ASN A 170 -0.94 3.11 -8.11
CA ASN A 170 -1.98 4.08 -7.72
C ASN A 170 -1.50 5.55 -7.79
N GLY A 171 -0.61 5.86 -8.75
CA GLY A 171 -0.04 7.21 -8.92
C GLY A 171 1.09 7.59 -7.95
N TRP A 172 1.53 6.67 -7.08
CA TRP A 172 2.59 6.91 -6.10
C TRP A 172 3.80 6.01 -6.35
N SER A 173 4.99 6.57 -6.17
CA SER A 173 6.25 5.82 -6.12
C SER A 173 6.87 5.81 -4.73
N HIS A 174 7.80 4.89 -4.48
CA HIS A 174 8.61 4.90 -3.26
C HIS A 174 9.37 6.22 -3.10
N LYS A 175 9.88 6.78 -4.20
CA LYS A 175 10.61 8.05 -4.21
C LYS A 175 9.75 9.21 -3.72
N ASP A 176 8.48 9.27 -4.10
CA ASP A 176 7.55 10.31 -3.65
C ASP A 176 7.28 10.21 -2.16
N LEU A 177 6.98 9.00 -1.67
CA LEU A 177 6.74 8.77 -0.25
C LEU A 177 7.97 9.10 0.60
N LEU A 178 9.17 8.73 0.17
CA LEU A 178 10.42 9.03 0.89
C LEU A 178 10.70 10.53 0.94
N ARG A 179 10.46 11.25 -0.15
CA ARG A 179 10.56 12.72 -0.21
C ARG A 179 9.62 13.39 0.77
N LEU A 180 8.34 12.99 0.79
CA LEU A 180 7.31 13.65 1.60
C LEU A 180 7.36 13.24 3.08
N SER A 181 7.78 12.01 3.38
CA SER A 181 7.94 11.52 4.76
C SER A 181 9.21 12.02 5.44
N HIS A 182 10.21 12.48 4.68
CA HIS A 182 11.54 12.85 5.18
C HIS A 182 12.19 11.67 5.94
N THR A 183 12.09 10.46 5.37
CA THR A 183 12.61 9.24 6.00
C THR A 183 14.14 9.31 6.12
N ASN A 184 14.66 8.99 7.31
CA ASN A 184 16.09 9.07 7.60
C ASN A 184 16.64 7.76 8.19
N PRO A 185 17.43 6.97 7.44
CA PRO A 185 17.87 5.63 7.82
C PRO A 185 19.17 5.61 8.64
N LYS A 186 19.35 6.54 9.61
CA LYS A 186 20.63 6.70 10.34
C LYS A 186 21.12 5.43 11.05
N GLU A 187 20.19 4.61 11.53
CA GLU A 187 20.49 3.48 12.40
C GLU A 187 20.84 2.19 11.64
N ASN A 188 20.32 2.02 10.40
CA ASN A 188 20.46 0.78 9.64
C ASN A 188 21.06 1.04 8.26
N LYS A 189 22.34 0.68 8.09
CA LYS A 189 23.09 0.84 6.84
C LYS A 189 22.47 0.08 5.66
N ALA A 190 21.87 -1.09 5.91
CA ALA A 190 21.25 -1.90 4.86
C ALA A 190 19.98 -1.23 4.33
N ILE A 191 19.13 -0.71 5.22
CA ILE A 191 17.98 0.12 4.82
C ILE A 191 18.47 1.39 4.11
N ALA A 192 19.52 2.03 4.62
CA ALA A 192 20.09 3.22 4.00
C ALA A 192 20.53 2.98 2.55
N MET A 193 21.16 1.84 2.25
CA MET A 193 21.53 1.43 0.90
C MET A 193 20.29 1.32 -0.01
N VAL A 194 19.22 0.67 0.44
CA VAL A 194 17.98 0.52 -0.36
C VAL A 194 17.30 1.86 -0.60
N LEU A 195 17.20 2.72 0.42
CA LEU A 195 16.60 4.04 0.26
C LEU A 195 17.46 4.94 -0.64
N GLN A 196 18.78 4.81 -0.57
CA GLN A 196 19.70 5.50 -1.47
C GLN A 196 19.52 5.03 -2.92
N PHE A 197 19.37 3.72 -3.14
CA PHE A 197 19.07 3.15 -4.46
C PHE A 197 17.79 3.77 -5.06
N VAL A 198 16.72 3.89 -4.28
CA VAL A 198 15.47 4.51 -4.75
C VAL A 198 15.62 6.01 -5.03
N MET A 199 16.34 6.72 -4.17
CA MET A 199 16.41 8.19 -4.23
C MET A 199 17.43 8.71 -5.24
N ARG A 200 18.59 8.06 -5.34
CA ARG A 200 19.76 8.49 -6.13
C ARG A 200 20.08 7.55 -7.29
N GLY A 201 19.49 6.35 -7.35
CA GLY A 201 19.70 5.38 -8.42
C GLY A 201 20.88 4.43 -8.18
N TRP A 202 21.04 3.47 -9.10
CA TRP A 202 22.03 2.40 -8.97
C TRP A 202 23.48 2.89 -9.00
N LYS A 203 23.86 3.71 -9.98
CA LYS A 203 25.26 4.19 -10.17
C LYS A 203 25.85 4.76 -8.89
N LYS A 204 25.13 5.69 -8.26
CA LYS A 204 25.58 6.33 -7.03
C LYS A 204 25.62 5.36 -5.84
N THR A 205 24.69 4.41 -5.78
CA THR A 205 24.67 3.38 -4.72
C THR A 205 25.84 2.43 -4.87
N LYS A 206 26.17 2.02 -6.10
CA LYS A 206 27.31 1.18 -6.39
C LYS A 206 28.63 1.86 -6.01
N GLU A 207 28.83 3.12 -6.41
CA GLU A 207 30.02 3.91 -6.04
C GLU A 207 30.23 4.01 -4.52
N ASP A 208 29.17 4.28 -3.75
CA ASP A 208 29.29 4.53 -2.32
C ASP A 208 29.50 3.24 -1.49
N TYR A 209 29.19 2.06 -2.05
CA TYR A 209 29.21 0.77 -1.34
C TYR A 209 30.14 -0.30 -1.95
N ILE A 210 30.84 -0.01 -3.06
CA ILE A 210 31.98 -0.82 -3.51
C ILE A 210 33.15 -0.49 -2.57
N GLN A 211 33.27 -1.27 -1.49
CA GLN A 211 34.41 -1.24 -0.59
C GLN A 211 34.81 -2.67 -0.23
N ASP A 212 36.11 -2.93 -0.21
CA ASP A 212 36.64 -4.20 0.31
C ASP A 212 36.35 -4.27 1.82
N GLY A 213 35.81 -5.42 2.27
CA GLY A 213 35.44 -5.63 3.68
C GLY A 213 34.00 -5.27 4.05
N LEU A 214 33.09 -5.09 3.08
CA LEU A 214 31.67 -4.90 3.37
C LEU A 214 31.07 -6.13 4.11
N PRO A 215 30.28 -5.92 5.19
CA PRO A 215 29.52 -6.97 5.85
C PRO A 215 28.71 -7.84 4.88
N ASP A 216 28.60 -9.14 5.18
CA ASP A 216 27.98 -10.14 4.28
C ASP A 216 26.51 -9.83 3.97
N ASP A 217 25.77 -9.26 4.93
CA ASP A 217 24.39 -8.82 4.75
C ASP A 217 24.28 -7.72 3.68
N LEU A 218 25.12 -6.70 3.77
CA LEU A 218 25.21 -5.61 2.79
C LEU A 218 25.71 -6.09 1.43
N ARG A 219 26.68 -7.02 1.41
CA ARG A 219 27.18 -7.62 0.16
C ARG A 219 26.06 -8.37 -0.56
N SER A 220 25.31 -9.21 0.15
CA SER A 220 24.19 -9.96 -0.44
C SER A 220 23.10 -9.03 -0.99
N LEU A 221 22.84 -7.92 -0.31
CA LEU A 221 21.88 -6.90 -0.74
C LEU A 221 22.36 -6.15 -1.99
N LEU A 222 23.64 -5.80 -2.03
CA LEU A 222 24.26 -5.15 -3.18
C LEU A 222 24.24 -6.06 -4.41
N GLN A 223 24.54 -7.35 -4.25
CA GLN A 223 24.47 -8.36 -5.31
C GLN A 223 23.03 -8.51 -5.84
N TYR A 224 22.04 -8.56 -4.96
CA TYR A 224 20.64 -8.57 -5.37
C TYR A 224 20.26 -7.34 -6.21
N LEU A 225 20.67 -6.15 -5.78
CA LEU A 225 20.38 -4.91 -6.53
C LEU A 225 21.12 -4.86 -7.88
N ASP A 226 22.37 -5.34 -7.94
CA ASP A 226 23.12 -5.46 -9.21
C ASP A 226 22.47 -6.47 -10.16
N ALA A 227 21.97 -7.60 -9.64
CA ALA A 227 21.22 -8.58 -10.43
C ALA A 227 19.92 -7.98 -11.00
N VAL A 228 19.16 -7.24 -10.19
CA VAL A 228 17.94 -6.54 -10.63
C VAL A 228 18.23 -5.55 -11.76
N GLU A 229 19.27 -4.73 -11.61
CA GLU A 229 19.64 -3.72 -12.61
C GLU A 229 20.22 -4.36 -13.88
N THR A 230 20.96 -5.46 -13.74
CA THR A 230 21.42 -6.27 -14.86
C THR A 230 20.24 -6.82 -15.65
N VAL A 231 19.23 -7.38 -14.98
CA VAL A 231 18.03 -7.92 -15.64
C VAL A 231 17.20 -6.82 -16.32
N LYS A 232 17.10 -5.63 -15.74
CA LYS A 232 16.39 -4.49 -16.36
C LYS A 232 17.04 -3.99 -17.64
N HIS A 233 18.37 -4.00 -17.70
CA HIS A 233 19.13 -3.43 -18.81
C HIS A 233 19.70 -4.46 -19.79
N ALA A 234 19.47 -5.76 -19.54
CA ALA A 234 19.98 -6.85 -20.37
C ALA A 234 19.46 -6.80 -21.81
N SER A 235 20.32 -7.22 -22.75
CA SER A 235 19.94 -7.44 -24.14
C SER A 235 19.31 -8.82 -24.35
N ILE A 236 18.73 -9.08 -25.53
CA ILE A 236 18.12 -10.37 -25.88
C ILE A 236 19.18 -11.50 -25.88
N GLU A 237 20.41 -11.18 -26.30
CA GLU A 237 21.54 -12.11 -26.37
C GLU A 237 21.98 -12.59 -24.98
N GLU A 238 21.73 -11.81 -23.93
CA GLU A 238 22.03 -12.17 -22.54
C GLU A 238 20.92 -13.02 -21.88
N GLY A 239 19.98 -13.57 -22.66
CA GLY A 239 18.82 -14.30 -22.13
C GLY A 239 19.16 -15.45 -21.17
N GLN A 240 20.25 -16.19 -21.41
CA GLN A 240 20.71 -17.25 -20.51
C GLN A 240 21.19 -16.71 -19.15
N LYS A 241 21.92 -15.60 -19.16
CA LYS A 241 22.39 -14.91 -17.95
C LYS A 241 21.21 -14.33 -17.16
N VAL A 242 20.23 -13.76 -17.84
CA VAL A 242 18.98 -13.28 -17.23
C VAL A 242 18.21 -14.44 -16.58
N ALA A 243 18.08 -15.58 -17.25
CA ALA A 243 17.42 -16.76 -16.69
C ALA A 243 18.11 -17.27 -15.42
N ALA A 244 19.45 -17.34 -15.41
CA ALA A 244 20.22 -17.74 -14.24
C ALA A 244 20.00 -16.79 -13.04
N LEU A 245 20.03 -15.47 -13.28
CA LEU A 245 19.81 -14.47 -12.22
C LEU A 245 18.37 -14.52 -11.67
N ILE A 246 17.38 -14.78 -12.53
CA ILE A 246 15.99 -14.94 -12.11
C ILE A 246 15.82 -16.15 -11.19
N GLU A 247 16.50 -17.26 -11.49
CA GLU A 247 16.47 -18.49 -10.68
C GLU A 247 17.18 -18.29 -9.34
N GLU A 248 18.39 -17.72 -9.36
CA GLU A 248 19.22 -17.49 -8.17
C GLU A 248 18.53 -16.53 -7.17
N TYR A 249 18.05 -15.38 -7.65
CA TYR A 249 17.46 -14.34 -6.79
C TYR A 249 15.93 -14.39 -6.73
N LYS A 250 15.31 -15.40 -7.36
CA LYS A 250 13.84 -15.58 -7.44
C LYS A 250 13.11 -14.31 -7.89
N LEU A 251 13.64 -13.66 -8.92
CA LEU A 251 13.13 -12.37 -9.39
C LEU A 251 11.74 -12.54 -10.02
N GLY A 252 10.82 -11.64 -9.68
CA GLY A 252 9.49 -11.63 -10.29
C GLY A 252 9.49 -11.05 -11.69
N ILE A 253 8.55 -11.48 -12.53
CA ILE A 253 8.36 -11.00 -13.91
C ILE A 253 8.27 -9.46 -14.02
N THR A 254 7.79 -8.80 -12.96
CA THR A 254 7.65 -7.34 -12.88
C THR A 254 8.98 -6.58 -12.93
N VAL A 255 10.11 -7.24 -12.68
CA VAL A 255 11.44 -6.64 -12.74
C VAL A 255 11.92 -6.51 -14.19
N VAL A 256 11.45 -7.39 -15.07
CA VAL A 256 11.72 -7.32 -16.51
C VAL A 256 10.85 -6.19 -17.06
N GLU A 257 11.48 -5.07 -17.46
CA GLU A 257 10.74 -4.01 -18.15
C GLU A 257 10.05 -4.58 -19.40
N LYS A 258 8.87 -4.02 -19.73
CA LYS A 258 7.91 -4.51 -20.74
C LYS A 258 8.56 -5.29 -21.89
N PRO A 259 8.01 -6.45 -22.26
CA PRO A 259 8.73 -7.45 -23.03
C PRO A 259 9.12 -6.86 -24.39
N ARG A 260 10.43 -6.70 -24.62
CA ARG A 260 10.98 -6.90 -25.95
C ARG A 260 10.51 -8.31 -26.34
N GLU A 261 9.69 -8.40 -27.38
CA GLU A 261 8.65 -9.42 -27.63
C GLU A 261 9.09 -10.90 -27.62
N HIS A 262 10.36 -11.19 -27.34
CA HIS A 262 10.98 -12.52 -27.36
C HIS A 262 11.63 -12.95 -26.03
N LEU A 263 11.82 -12.05 -25.05
CA LEU A 263 12.46 -12.40 -23.76
C LEU A 263 11.58 -13.30 -22.87
N TRP A 264 10.25 -13.13 -22.95
CA TRP A 264 9.31 -13.98 -22.21
C TRP A 264 9.30 -15.43 -22.72
N LEU A 265 9.58 -15.66 -24.01
CA LEU A 265 9.74 -17.00 -24.59
C LEU A 265 10.99 -17.69 -24.07
N LEU A 266 12.10 -16.96 -23.91
CA LEU A 266 13.33 -17.49 -23.31
C LEU A 266 13.14 -17.81 -21.83
N TRP A 267 12.37 -16.99 -21.10
CA TRP A 267 11.99 -17.27 -19.72
C TRP A 267 11.06 -18.51 -19.61
N LEU A 268 10.02 -18.59 -20.46
CA LEU A 268 9.12 -19.73 -20.51
C LEU A 268 9.88 -21.01 -20.88
N ALA A 269 10.78 -20.92 -21.87
CA ALA A 269 11.64 -22.02 -22.28
C ALA A 269 12.60 -22.43 -21.16
N ALA A 270 13.24 -21.51 -20.44
CA ALA A 270 14.14 -21.85 -19.33
C ALA A 270 13.40 -22.52 -18.15
N VAL A 271 12.19 -22.06 -17.83
CA VAL A 271 11.36 -22.63 -16.76
C VAL A 271 10.76 -24.00 -17.16
N ILE A 272 10.28 -24.14 -18.40
CA ILE A 272 9.65 -25.37 -18.93
C ILE A 272 10.69 -26.44 -19.29
N LEU A 273 11.82 -26.09 -19.92
CA LEU A 273 12.82 -27.08 -20.34
C LEU A 273 13.50 -27.76 -19.15
N ARG A 274 13.69 -27.07 -18.02
CA ARG A 274 14.29 -27.70 -16.82
C ARG A 274 13.33 -28.54 -16.00
N SER A 275 12.04 -28.21 -15.99
CA SER A 275 11.03 -29.10 -15.39
C SER A 275 10.90 -30.41 -16.18
N LEU A 276 11.21 -30.40 -17.49
CA LEU A 276 11.30 -31.61 -18.30
C LEU A 276 12.62 -32.39 -18.10
N VAL A 277 13.76 -31.72 -17.91
CA VAL A 277 15.07 -32.38 -17.67
C VAL A 277 15.20 -32.98 -16.27
N THR A 278 14.42 -32.52 -15.29
CA THR A 278 14.41 -33.07 -13.92
C THR A 278 13.45 -34.25 -13.74
N LEU A 279 12.66 -34.58 -14.77
CA LEU A 279 11.69 -35.68 -14.80
C LEU A 279 12.10 -36.84 -15.72
N GLY A 280 13.30 -36.82 -16.30
CA GLY A 280 13.88 -37.90 -17.12
C GLY A 280 15.21 -38.37 -16.55
#